data_AF-A0A1Y2KWU2-F1
#
_entry.id   AF-A0A1Y2KWU2-F1
#
_cell.length_a   1.000
_cell.length_b   1.000
_cell.length_c   1.000
_cell.angle_alpha   90.00
_cell.angle_beta   90.00
_cell.angle_gamma   90.00
#
_symmetry.space_group_name_H-M   'P 1'
#
loop_
_entity.id
_entity.type
_entity.pdbx_description
1 polymer ?
#
loop_
_entity_poly.entity_id
_entity_poly.type
_entity_poly.pdbx_seq_one_letter_code
_entity_poly.pdbx_strand_id
1 'polypeptide(L)'
;MTGTKTVNGDISRGVLDIDALKKLSRTLLKSLRADEADARKRLKEHHPKAANRKAADFKVSDAQQILARENGFISWPEMKTHIDQMVLTEQQIATGWMTVPDTPGTLHIRCGSDIRNNLELAGFKGHFQEFADPFCQGPVPDVPLPVLMQQRADFIASAYDLDPEQTQNRQHEEYSALMAAGDYRHIVLWFEHDSYDQLILAFLLDFFGALRLPAKVELICINSVPDVDKFTGLGQLTPDQLRWTWENTRAPIGDSHYDLGRKVWKAVRAANPADLATFAKSASATRPIGLMAKALQRHLAELPASHNDLSLTQQLILEILAEAGPLTAIRVFGRLMRDKEPLPFLGDIMLWHVLADMMTVTDGAEPPFSVDDTTLPWPERTLTLTETGSQIMRGDKRFFEIYRGTRWVGGVKISADPACPHWDIARKVVV
;
A
#
# COMPACT_ATOMS: atom_id res chain seq x y z
N MET A 1 -35.61 -17.08 32.41
CA MET A 1 -35.48 -15.67 31.98
C MET A 1 -34.46 -15.01 32.89
N THR A 2 -33.22 -14.93 32.44
CA THR A 2 -32.13 -14.19 33.09
C THR A 2 -31.22 -13.77 31.95
N GLY A 3 -31.12 -12.45 31.75
CA GLY A 3 -30.50 -11.85 30.58
C GLY A 3 -29.00 -12.10 30.53
N THR A 4 -28.54 -12.55 29.38
CA THR A 4 -27.13 -12.65 29.04
C THR A 4 -26.60 -11.24 28.78
N LYS A 5 -25.81 -10.72 29.70
CA LYS A 5 -24.95 -9.56 29.46
C LYS A 5 -23.92 -9.95 28.41
N THR A 6 -24.00 -9.34 27.23
CA THR A 6 -22.90 -9.35 26.26
C THR A 6 -21.76 -8.50 26.80
N VAL A 7 -20.72 -9.20 27.27
CA VAL A 7 -19.39 -8.65 27.54
C VAL A 7 -18.59 -8.79 26.25
N ASN A 8 -18.15 -7.64 25.72
CA ASN A 8 -17.00 -7.38 24.84
C ASN A 8 -17.24 -5.96 24.30
N GLY A 9 -16.65 -4.88 24.80
CA GLY A 9 -15.28 -4.75 25.31
C GLY A 9 -14.39 -4.31 24.13
N ASP A 10 -14.35 -3.01 23.89
CA ASP A 10 -13.36 -2.25 23.09
C ASP A 10 -12.51 -3.06 22.08
N ILE A 11 -13.11 -3.34 20.93
CA ILE A 11 -12.38 -3.18 19.67
C ILE A 11 -12.84 -1.83 19.16
N SER A 12 -11.92 -0.89 19.02
CA SER A 12 -12.11 0.39 18.34
C SER A 12 -12.69 0.13 16.94
N ARG A 13 -14.00 0.02 16.82
CA ARG A 13 -14.70 -0.14 15.54
C ARG A 13 -14.68 1.21 14.85
N GLY A 14 -13.97 1.31 13.74
CA GLY A 14 -14.11 2.40 12.78
C GLY A 14 -15.45 2.39 12.03
N VAL A 15 -16.55 1.95 12.67
CA VAL A 15 -17.89 1.95 12.10
C VAL A 15 -18.58 3.19 12.65
N LEU A 16 -19.01 4.10 11.77
CA LEU A 16 -19.65 5.33 12.20
C LEU A 16 -20.99 5.07 12.90
N ASP A 17 -21.14 5.64 14.10
CA ASP A 17 -22.40 5.64 14.84
C ASP A 17 -23.21 6.91 14.53
N ILE A 18 -24.37 6.73 13.88
CA ILE A 18 -25.23 7.84 13.46
C ILE A 18 -25.74 8.70 14.64
N ASP A 19 -25.95 8.12 15.81
CA ASP A 19 -26.44 8.84 16.99
C ASP A 19 -25.30 9.58 17.68
N ALA A 20 -24.09 9.02 17.71
CA ALA A 20 -22.89 9.75 18.10
C ALA A 20 -22.64 10.94 17.16
N LEU A 21 -22.76 10.76 15.85
CA LEU A 21 -22.58 11.81 14.85
C LEU A 21 -23.64 12.92 14.95
N LYS A 22 -24.90 12.59 15.25
CA LYS A 22 -25.95 13.61 15.52
C LYS A 22 -25.63 14.44 16.77
N LYS A 23 -24.99 13.85 17.78
CA LYS A 23 -24.53 14.61 18.98
C LYS A 23 -23.36 15.51 18.60
N LEU A 24 -22.37 14.98 17.88
CA LEU A 24 -21.23 15.74 17.38
C LEU A 24 -21.65 16.91 16.48
N SER A 25 -22.65 16.74 15.60
CA SER A 25 -23.13 17.80 14.72
C SER A 25 -23.73 18.97 15.49
N ARG A 26 -24.39 18.70 16.64
CA ARG A 26 -24.92 19.76 17.52
C ARG A 26 -23.80 20.48 18.26
N THR A 27 -22.76 19.77 18.68
CA THR A 27 -21.57 20.36 19.29
C THR A 27 -20.82 21.23 18.28
N LEU A 28 -20.55 20.72 17.08
CA LEU A 28 -19.91 21.47 16.00
C LEU A 28 -20.71 22.72 15.61
N LEU A 29 -22.04 22.64 15.58
CA LEU A 29 -22.88 23.82 15.35
C LEU A 29 -22.68 24.90 16.42
N LYS A 30 -22.56 24.52 17.69
CA LYS A 30 -22.28 25.48 18.77
C LYS A 30 -20.91 26.14 18.55
N SER A 31 -19.89 25.37 18.23
CA SER A 31 -18.54 25.88 17.94
C SER A 31 -18.51 26.80 16.70
N LEU A 32 -19.25 26.46 15.64
CA LEU A 32 -19.40 27.32 14.45
C LEU A 32 -20.07 28.66 14.80
N ARG A 33 -21.10 28.63 15.67
CA ARG A 33 -21.80 29.83 16.13
C ARG A 33 -20.97 30.67 17.10
N ALA A 34 -20.13 30.03 17.89
CA ALA A 34 -19.16 30.67 18.77
C ALA A 34 -17.90 31.16 18.03
N ASP A 35 -17.83 30.92 16.71
CA ASP A 35 -16.73 31.36 15.86
C ASP A 35 -15.38 30.78 16.30
N GLU A 36 -15.38 29.55 16.83
CA GLU A 36 -14.16 28.89 17.30
C GLU A 36 -13.21 28.58 16.14
N ALA A 37 -11.90 28.68 16.39
CA ALA A 37 -10.87 28.56 15.35
C ALA A 37 -10.89 27.19 14.64
N ASP A 38 -11.06 26.10 15.41
CA ASP A 38 -11.13 24.73 14.87
C ASP A 38 -12.35 24.54 13.96
N ALA A 39 -13.53 24.95 14.42
CA ALA A 39 -14.76 24.85 13.64
C ALA A 39 -14.70 25.68 12.34
N ARG A 40 -14.04 26.86 12.37
CA ARG A 40 -13.79 27.66 11.16
C ARG A 40 -12.86 26.97 10.17
N LYS A 41 -11.81 26.32 10.67
CA LYS A 41 -10.90 25.54 9.83
C LYS A 41 -11.66 24.42 9.12
N ARG A 42 -12.41 23.62 9.87
CA ARG A 42 -13.24 22.51 9.35
C ARG A 42 -14.30 22.99 8.35
N LEU A 43 -14.96 24.11 8.63
CA LEU A 43 -15.90 24.76 7.70
C LEU A 43 -15.22 25.09 6.37
N LYS A 44 -14.04 25.72 6.41
CA LYS A 44 -13.29 26.13 5.21
C LYS A 44 -12.83 24.91 4.39
N GLU A 45 -12.43 23.84 5.07
CA GLU A 45 -11.92 22.62 4.44
C GLU A 45 -13.05 21.77 3.83
N HIS A 46 -14.20 21.66 4.49
CA HIS A 46 -15.19 20.63 4.16
C HIS A 46 -16.57 21.17 3.75
N HIS A 47 -16.88 22.45 3.94
CA HIS A 47 -18.21 22.97 3.56
C HIS A 47 -18.21 23.64 2.17
N PRO A 48 -19.05 23.20 1.22
CA PRO A 48 -19.05 23.71 -0.17
C PRO A 48 -19.42 25.20 -0.26
N LYS A 49 -20.10 25.73 0.76
CA LYS A 49 -20.55 27.13 0.86
C LYS A 49 -19.93 27.82 2.08
N ALA A 50 -18.64 27.58 2.33
CA ALA A 50 -17.93 28.15 3.48
C ALA A 50 -17.82 29.68 3.42
N ALA A 51 -17.81 30.27 2.22
CA ALA A 51 -17.64 31.71 2.03
C ALA A 51 -18.92 32.51 2.34
N ASN A 52 -18.76 33.60 3.09
CA ASN A 52 -19.73 34.71 3.27
C ASN A 52 -21.00 34.41 4.10
N ARG A 53 -21.00 33.41 4.98
CA ARG A 53 -22.11 33.19 5.94
C ARG A 53 -21.76 33.71 7.33
N LYS A 54 -22.73 34.37 7.98
CA LYS A 54 -22.58 34.81 9.38
C LYS A 54 -22.71 33.60 10.30
N ALA A 55 -21.99 33.61 11.42
CA ALA A 55 -22.01 32.54 12.41
C ALA A 55 -23.44 32.16 12.87
N ALA A 56 -24.33 33.14 13.00
CA ALA A 56 -25.73 32.94 13.39
C ALA A 56 -26.57 32.15 12.36
N ASP A 57 -26.18 32.14 11.09
CA ASP A 57 -26.95 31.54 10.00
C ASP A 57 -26.69 30.03 9.84
N PHE A 58 -25.67 29.49 10.53
CA PHE A 58 -25.38 28.07 10.50
C PHE A 58 -26.49 27.26 11.17
N LYS A 59 -26.81 26.13 10.52
CA LYS A 59 -27.80 25.15 10.95
C LYS A 59 -27.13 23.80 11.21
N VAL A 60 -27.85 22.90 11.86
CA VAL A 60 -27.38 21.52 12.11
C VAL A 60 -27.03 20.82 10.80
N SER A 61 -27.75 21.10 9.70
CA SER A 61 -27.46 20.56 8.38
C SER A 61 -26.10 20.96 7.83
N ASP A 62 -25.61 22.18 8.16
CA ASP A 62 -24.28 22.62 7.72
C ASP A 62 -23.19 21.86 8.50
N ALA A 63 -23.38 21.68 9.81
CA ALA A 63 -22.47 20.87 10.64
C ALA A 63 -22.47 19.39 10.23
N GLN A 64 -23.64 18.84 9.88
CA GLN A 64 -23.77 17.48 9.33
C GLN A 64 -23.06 17.33 7.98
N GLN A 65 -23.14 18.34 7.12
CA GLN A 65 -22.45 18.34 5.82
C GLN A 65 -20.93 18.36 5.97
N ILE A 66 -20.41 19.07 6.96
CA ILE A 66 -18.98 19.05 7.32
C ILE A 66 -18.58 17.64 7.77
N LEU A 67 -19.28 17.08 8.75
CA LEU A 67 -18.98 15.74 9.27
C LEU A 67 -19.06 14.65 8.18
N ALA A 68 -20.05 14.73 7.28
CA ALA A 68 -20.15 13.77 6.18
C ALA A 68 -18.91 13.80 5.27
N ARG A 69 -18.42 14.99 4.94
CA ARG A 69 -17.25 15.15 4.07
C ARG A 69 -15.93 14.82 4.74
N GLU A 70 -15.83 15.03 6.05
CA GLU A 70 -14.68 14.57 6.83
C GLU A 70 -14.56 13.04 6.80
N ASN A 71 -15.69 12.33 6.73
CA ASN A 71 -15.73 10.87 6.63
C ASN A 71 -15.79 10.34 5.18
N GLY A 72 -15.49 11.19 4.19
CA GLY A 72 -15.39 10.77 2.79
C GLY A 72 -16.70 10.75 1.99
N PHE A 73 -17.83 11.18 2.55
CA PHE A 73 -19.12 11.22 1.85
C PHE A 73 -19.41 12.59 1.24
N ILE A 74 -20.14 12.61 0.14
CA ILE A 74 -20.54 13.86 -0.53
C ILE A 74 -21.64 14.56 0.28
N SER A 75 -22.46 13.81 1.03
CA SER A 75 -23.57 14.37 1.81
C SER A 75 -23.94 13.57 3.07
N TRP A 76 -24.64 14.21 4.01
CA TRP A 76 -25.16 13.54 5.21
C TRP A 76 -26.16 12.41 4.93
N PRO A 77 -27.13 12.55 4.00
CA PRO A 77 -28.02 11.44 3.64
C PRO A 77 -27.27 10.21 3.11
N GLU A 78 -26.27 10.43 2.26
CA GLU A 78 -25.41 9.34 1.74
C GLU A 78 -24.66 8.62 2.85
N MET A 79 -24.02 9.37 3.76
CA MET A 79 -23.37 8.78 4.95
C MET A 79 -24.36 8.00 5.81
N LYS A 80 -25.56 8.52 6.06
CA LYS A 80 -26.58 7.81 6.83
C LYS A 80 -26.97 6.51 6.15
N THR A 81 -27.21 6.53 4.84
CA THR A 81 -27.53 5.32 4.06
C THR A 81 -26.41 4.30 4.14
N HIS A 82 -25.15 4.73 4.04
CA HIS A 82 -23.99 3.86 4.22
C HIS A 82 -23.98 3.20 5.61
N ILE A 83 -24.14 3.98 6.69
CA ILE A 83 -24.18 3.47 8.06
C ILE A 83 -25.31 2.45 8.23
N ASP A 84 -26.52 2.78 7.76
CA ASP A 84 -27.67 1.88 7.84
C ASP A 84 -27.41 0.55 7.07
N GLN A 85 -26.74 0.62 5.91
CA GLN A 85 -26.35 -0.55 5.12
C GLN A 85 -25.28 -1.39 5.81
N MET A 86 -24.27 -0.78 6.43
CA MET A 86 -23.23 -1.48 7.19
C MET A 86 -23.83 -2.21 8.38
N VAL A 87 -24.71 -1.56 9.14
CA VAL A 87 -25.44 -2.20 10.26
C VAL A 87 -26.30 -3.36 9.77
N LEU A 88 -27.03 -3.20 8.66
CA LEU A 88 -27.84 -4.28 8.10
C LEU A 88 -26.96 -5.47 7.64
N THR A 89 -25.84 -5.17 7.00
CA THR A 89 -24.88 -6.18 6.53
C THR A 89 -24.27 -6.95 7.70
N GLU A 90 -23.86 -6.25 8.75
CA GLU A 90 -23.35 -6.87 9.99
C GLU A 90 -24.42 -7.79 10.62
N GLN A 91 -25.68 -7.35 10.67
CA GLN A 91 -26.78 -8.17 11.19
C GLN A 91 -27.05 -9.41 10.32
N GLN A 92 -26.98 -9.28 9.00
CA GLN A 92 -27.11 -10.41 8.07
C GLN A 92 -25.98 -11.42 8.25
N ILE A 93 -24.74 -10.94 8.41
CA ILE A 93 -23.57 -11.77 8.71
C ILE A 93 -23.77 -12.51 10.04
N ALA A 94 -24.18 -11.80 11.10
CA ALA A 94 -24.38 -12.37 12.43
C ALA A 94 -25.52 -13.41 12.50
N THR A 95 -26.57 -13.24 11.68
CA THR A 95 -27.74 -14.14 11.65
C THR A 95 -27.62 -15.29 10.66
N GLY A 96 -26.59 -15.31 9.81
CA GLY A 96 -26.39 -16.30 8.76
C GLY A 96 -27.39 -16.21 7.59
N TRP A 97 -28.27 -15.21 7.58
CA TRP A 97 -29.18 -14.92 6.48
C TRP A 97 -28.51 -13.95 5.50
N MET A 98 -27.77 -14.49 4.55
CA MET A 98 -26.85 -13.72 3.72
C MET A 98 -27.07 -13.98 2.23
N THR A 99 -27.04 -12.91 1.42
CA THR A 99 -26.88 -13.04 -0.03
C THR A 99 -25.45 -13.46 -0.32
N VAL A 100 -25.26 -14.53 -1.08
CA VAL A 100 -23.90 -14.95 -1.48
C VAL A 100 -23.36 -13.94 -2.49
N PRO A 101 -22.22 -13.25 -2.25
CA PRO A 101 -21.74 -12.19 -3.12
C PRO A 101 -21.30 -12.67 -4.52
N ASP A 102 -20.92 -13.94 -4.61
CA ASP A 102 -20.21 -14.56 -5.72
C ASP A 102 -20.62 -16.04 -5.88
N THR A 103 -19.81 -16.83 -6.60
CA THR A 103 -20.06 -18.27 -6.79
C THR A 103 -18.77 -19.07 -6.59
N PRO A 104 -18.84 -20.40 -6.38
CA PRO A 104 -17.64 -21.25 -6.40
C PRO A 104 -16.83 -21.18 -7.71
N GLY A 105 -17.40 -20.67 -8.81
CA GLY A 105 -16.71 -20.44 -10.07
C GLY A 105 -15.98 -19.10 -10.18
N THR A 106 -15.90 -18.34 -9.10
CA THR A 106 -15.17 -17.06 -8.99
C THR A 106 -13.78 -17.31 -8.40
N LEU A 107 -12.75 -16.71 -8.97
CA LEU A 107 -11.39 -16.67 -8.43
C LEU A 107 -11.08 -15.27 -7.91
N HIS A 108 -10.69 -15.16 -6.65
CA HIS A 108 -10.18 -13.93 -6.04
C HIS A 108 -8.66 -13.99 -5.99
N ILE A 109 -7.99 -12.96 -6.52
CA ILE A 109 -6.53 -12.85 -6.49
C ILE A 109 -6.12 -11.61 -5.69
N ARG A 110 -5.23 -11.77 -4.72
CA ARG A 110 -4.65 -10.72 -3.85
C ARG A 110 -3.14 -10.96 -3.75
N CYS A 111 -2.36 -9.92 -3.51
CA CYS A 111 -0.92 -10.06 -3.31
C CYS A 111 -0.49 -10.47 -1.88
N GLY A 112 -1.42 -11.05 -1.12
CA GLY A 112 -1.23 -11.50 0.26
C GLY A 112 -2.46 -12.30 0.72
N SER A 113 -2.38 -12.92 1.89
CA SER A 113 -3.49 -13.68 2.49
C SER A 113 -4.36 -12.88 3.47
N ASP A 114 -4.08 -11.59 3.64
CA ASP A 114 -4.59 -10.73 4.72
C ASP A 114 -6.13 -10.57 4.73
N ILE A 115 -6.79 -10.73 3.58
CA ILE A 115 -8.25 -10.69 3.48
C ILE A 115 -8.92 -12.06 3.33
N ARG A 116 -8.17 -13.17 3.23
CA ARG A 116 -8.72 -14.51 2.91
C ARG A 116 -9.86 -14.89 3.87
N ASN A 117 -9.57 -14.86 5.16
CA ASN A 117 -10.55 -15.21 6.20
C ASN A 117 -11.71 -14.21 6.25
N ASN A 118 -11.44 -12.91 6.05
CA ASN A 118 -12.48 -11.89 6.08
C ASN A 118 -13.42 -11.97 4.87
N LEU A 119 -12.95 -12.41 3.70
CA LEU A 119 -13.81 -12.74 2.55
C LEU A 119 -14.73 -13.93 2.87
N GLU A 120 -14.21 -14.99 3.49
CA GLU A 120 -15.04 -16.12 3.92
C GLU A 120 -16.11 -15.70 4.94
N LEU A 121 -15.73 -14.88 5.93
CA LEU A 121 -16.66 -14.31 6.92
C LEU A 121 -17.66 -13.33 6.29
N ALA A 122 -17.29 -12.62 5.24
CA ALA A 122 -18.15 -11.76 4.44
C ALA A 122 -19.09 -12.54 3.50
N GLY A 123 -18.90 -13.86 3.43
CA GLY A 123 -19.79 -14.78 2.74
C GLY A 123 -19.41 -15.19 1.34
N PHE A 124 -18.24 -14.79 0.88
CA PHE A 124 -17.71 -15.19 -0.41
C PHE A 124 -17.51 -16.72 -0.45
N LYS A 125 -17.74 -17.30 -1.62
CA LYS A 125 -17.65 -18.74 -1.91
C LYS A 125 -16.66 -19.06 -3.02
N GLY A 126 -16.15 -18.04 -3.71
CA GLY A 126 -15.10 -18.16 -4.70
C GLY A 126 -13.80 -18.65 -4.08
N HIS A 127 -12.94 -19.19 -4.94
CA HIS A 127 -11.61 -19.63 -4.56
C HIS A 127 -10.70 -18.41 -4.33
N PHE A 128 -9.79 -18.51 -3.36
CA PHE A 128 -8.82 -17.46 -3.08
C PHE A 128 -7.41 -17.91 -3.45
N GLN A 129 -6.78 -17.15 -4.33
CA GLN A 129 -5.39 -17.31 -4.73
C GLN A 129 -4.55 -16.12 -4.26
N GLU A 130 -3.53 -16.41 -3.47
CA GLU A 130 -2.48 -15.45 -3.16
C GLU A 130 -1.44 -15.45 -4.29
N PHE A 131 -0.92 -14.29 -4.66
CA PHE A 131 0.22 -14.16 -5.56
C PHE A 131 1.16 -13.08 -5.02
N ALA A 132 2.20 -13.48 -4.31
CA ALA A 132 2.96 -12.59 -3.41
C ALA A 132 4.45 -12.50 -3.81
N ASP A 133 4.73 -12.26 -5.09
CA ASP A 133 6.09 -11.96 -5.56
C ASP A 133 6.39 -10.45 -5.39
N PRO A 134 7.32 -10.05 -4.49
CA PRO A 134 7.57 -8.66 -4.14
C PRO A 134 8.38 -7.95 -5.23
N PHE A 135 7.78 -7.65 -6.39
CA PHE A 135 8.46 -7.00 -7.52
C PHE A 135 9.03 -5.60 -7.20
N CYS A 136 8.68 -5.03 -6.05
CA CYS A 136 9.28 -3.80 -5.53
C CYS A 136 10.72 -3.99 -4.98
N GLN A 137 11.16 -5.22 -4.72
CA GLN A 137 12.52 -5.57 -4.32
C GLN A 137 13.11 -6.69 -5.19
N GLY A 138 14.43 -6.68 -5.36
CA GLY A 138 15.15 -7.70 -6.12
C GLY A 138 15.06 -7.55 -7.64
N PRO A 139 15.81 -8.37 -8.38
CA PRO A 139 15.92 -8.25 -9.83
C PRO A 139 14.60 -8.60 -10.52
N VAL A 140 14.17 -7.76 -11.47
CA VAL A 140 13.05 -8.06 -12.38
C VAL A 140 13.48 -7.83 -13.83
N PRO A 141 14.45 -8.59 -14.37
CA PRO A 141 15.00 -8.31 -15.69
C PRO A 141 14.03 -8.73 -16.81
N ASP A 142 14.22 -8.16 -18.01
CA ASP A 142 13.49 -8.55 -19.22
C ASP A 142 14.03 -9.88 -19.79
N VAL A 143 13.68 -10.97 -19.11
CA VAL A 143 14.02 -12.36 -19.47
C VAL A 143 12.74 -13.19 -19.60
N PRO A 144 12.80 -14.38 -20.24
CA PRO A 144 11.67 -15.29 -20.30
C PRO A 144 11.16 -15.69 -18.91
N LEU A 145 9.85 -15.89 -18.78
CA LEU A 145 9.18 -16.13 -17.50
C LEU A 145 9.82 -17.25 -16.63
N PRO A 146 10.19 -18.44 -17.16
CA PRO A 146 10.84 -19.47 -16.34
C PRO A 146 12.18 -19.01 -15.73
N VAL A 147 12.94 -18.18 -16.46
CA VAL A 147 14.20 -17.62 -15.97
C VAL A 147 13.94 -16.56 -14.91
N LEU A 148 12.92 -15.72 -15.13
CA LEU A 148 12.48 -14.74 -14.14
C LEU A 148 12.07 -15.45 -12.84
N MET A 149 11.19 -16.45 -12.92
CA MET A 149 10.72 -17.22 -11.75
C MET A 149 11.90 -17.73 -10.92
N GLN A 150 12.87 -18.40 -11.54
CA GLN A 150 14.06 -18.88 -10.82
C GLN A 150 14.83 -17.74 -10.12
N GLN A 151 15.13 -16.65 -10.84
CA GLN A 151 15.84 -15.51 -10.26
C GLN A 151 15.08 -14.85 -9.12
N ARG A 152 13.75 -14.80 -9.21
CA ARG A 152 12.88 -14.29 -8.16
C ARG A 152 12.87 -15.21 -6.94
N ALA A 153 12.80 -16.53 -7.12
CA ALA A 153 12.85 -17.49 -6.02
C ALA A 153 14.19 -17.43 -5.28
N ASP A 154 15.30 -17.40 -6.03
CA ASP A 154 16.65 -17.29 -5.46
C ASP A 154 16.81 -15.99 -4.66
N PHE A 155 16.31 -14.88 -5.21
CA PHE A 155 16.32 -13.59 -4.51
C PHE A 155 15.48 -13.64 -3.23
N ILE A 156 14.23 -14.11 -3.29
CA ILE A 156 13.32 -14.13 -2.14
C ILE A 156 13.89 -15.01 -1.02
N ALA A 157 14.40 -16.20 -1.36
CA ALA A 157 15.01 -17.10 -0.39
C ALA A 157 16.23 -16.46 0.30
N SER A 158 17.13 -15.86 -0.48
CA SER A 158 18.33 -15.23 0.06
C SER A 158 18.05 -13.92 0.82
N ALA A 159 17.17 -13.07 0.30
CA ALA A 159 16.91 -11.73 0.85
C ALA A 159 16.15 -11.79 2.16
N TYR A 160 15.28 -12.79 2.32
CA TYR A 160 14.39 -12.96 3.47
C TYR A 160 14.76 -14.14 4.36
N ASP A 161 15.92 -14.76 4.13
CA ASP A 161 16.43 -15.89 4.91
C ASP A 161 15.41 -17.04 5.02
N LEU A 162 14.81 -17.38 3.89
CA LEU A 162 13.82 -18.45 3.76
C LEU A 162 14.46 -19.70 3.15
N ASP A 163 13.84 -20.86 3.42
CA ASP A 163 14.27 -22.12 2.81
C ASP A 163 14.10 -22.05 1.26
N PRO A 164 15.16 -22.32 0.47
CA PRO A 164 15.10 -22.20 -0.99
C PRO A 164 14.10 -23.15 -1.64
N GLU A 165 13.98 -24.39 -1.16
CA GLU A 165 13.08 -25.39 -1.74
C GLU A 165 11.62 -25.02 -1.47
N GLN A 166 11.29 -24.64 -0.23
CA GLN A 166 9.95 -24.17 0.13
C GLN A 166 9.57 -22.90 -0.62
N THR A 167 10.51 -21.96 -0.77
CA THR A 167 10.30 -20.71 -1.52
C THR A 167 9.98 -21.02 -2.99
N GLN A 168 10.76 -21.89 -3.61
CA GLN A 168 10.56 -22.31 -4.99
C GLN A 168 9.25 -23.08 -5.18
N ASN A 169 8.89 -23.99 -4.26
CA ASN A 169 7.65 -24.74 -4.31
C ASN A 169 6.43 -23.82 -4.21
N ARG A 170 6.43 -22.91 -3.22
CA ARG A 170 5.39 -21.90 -3.07
C ARG A 170 5.25 -21.06 -4.34
N GLN A 171 6.36 -20.57 -4.89
CA GLN A 171 6.32 -19.78 -6.12
C GLN A 171 5.73 -20.60 -7.28
N HIS A 172 6.15 -21.85 -7.48
CA HIS A 172 5.57 -22.70 -8.53
C HIS A 172 4.07 -22.90 -8.37
N GLU A 173 3.57 -23.08 -7.14
CA GLU A 173 2.13 -23.17 -6.85
C GLU A 173 1.39 -21.90 -7.24
N GLU A 174 1.92 -20.72 -6.86
CA GLU A 174 1.33 -19.42 -7.17
C GLU A 174 1.24 -19.18 -8.70
N TYR A 175 2.34 -19.41 -9.44
CA TYR A 175 2.34 -19.24 -10.90
C TYR A 175 1.50 -20.30 -11.62
N SER A 176 1.47 -21.55 -11.12
CA SER A 176 0.61 -22.61 -11.69
C SER A 176 -0.87 -22.27 -11.54
N ALA A 177 -1.26 -21.69 -10.40
CA ALA A 177 -2.62 -21.22 -10.18
C ALA A 177 -3.01 -20.08 -11.14
N LEU A 178 -2.08 -19.17 -11.47
CA LEU A 178 -2.33 -18.15 -12.50
C LEU A 178 -2.54 -18.76 -13.89
N MET A 179 -1.79 -19.79 -14.26
CA MET A 179 -2.00 -20.51 -15.52
C MET A 179 -3.36 -21.22 -15.56
N ALA A 180 -3.79 -21.77 -14.42
CA ALA A 180 -5.10 -22.40 -14.26
C ALA A 180 -6.26 -21.40 -14.12
N ALA A 181 -5.98 -20.08 -14.08
CA ALA A 181 -7.02 -19.06 -13.93
C ALA A 181 -8.05 -19.08 -15.08
N GLY A 182 -7.68 -19.63 -16.24
CA GLY A 182 -8.59 -19.81 -17.40
C GLY A 182 -9.75 -20.79 -17.16
N ASP A 183 -9.67 -21.63 -16.12
CA ASP A 183 -10.74 -22.57 -15.76
C ASP A 183 -11.91 -21.86 -15.05
N TYR A 184 -11.70 -20.63 -14.59
CA TYR A 184 -12.71 -19.82 -13.92
C TYR A 184 -13.48 -18.97 -14.92
N ARG A 185 -14.77 -18.74 -14.63
CA ARG A 185 -15.62 -17.86 -15.46
C ARG A 185 -15.55 -16.40 -15.03
N HIS A 186 -15.09 -16.16 -13.81
CA HIS A 186 -15.03 -14.84 -13.19
C HIS A 186 -13.79 -14.73 -12.31
N ILE A 187 -12.98 -13.70 -12.54
CA ILE A 187 -11.78 -13.39 -11.76
C ILE A 187 -11.93 -11.99 -11.18
N VAL A 188 -11.62 -11.82 -9.89
CA VAL A 188 -11.59 -10.52 -9.24
C VAL A 188 -10.23 -10.29 -8.60
N LEU A 189 -9.57 -9.23 -9.05
CA LEU A 189 -8.30 -8.75 -8.54
C LEU A 189 -8.56 -7.77 -7.39
N TRP A 190 -7.97 -8.03 -6.22
CA TRP A 190 -8.04 -7.17 -5.04
C TRP A 190 -6.69 -6.49 -4.81
N PHE A 191 -6.63 -5.19 -5.07
CA PHE A 191 -5.39 -4.42 -5.04
C PHE A 191 -5.53 -3.05 -4.40
N GLU A 192 -4.39 -2.49 -4.04
CA GLU A 192 -4.23 -1.25 -3.31
C GLU A 192 -3.33 -0.29 -4.06
N HIS A 193 -3.13 0.89 -3.51
CA HIS A 193 -2.52 2.03 -4.18
C HIS A 193 -1.00 2.10 -4.09
N ASP A 194 -0.35 1.19 -3.38
CA ASP A 194 1.08 1.23 -3.10
C ASP A 194 1.95 0.50 -4.14
N SER A 195 3.27 0.58 -3.98
CA SER A 195 4.22 0.00 -4.93
C SER A 195 4.25 -1.53 -4.93
N TYR A 196 3.92 -2.21 -3.83
CA TYR A 196 3.91 -3.66 -3.78
C TYR A 196 2.75 -4.17 -4.66
N ASP A 197 1.57 -3.63 -4.38
CA ASP A 197 0.33 -3.92 -5.08
C ASP A 197 0.38 -3.59 -6.57
N GLN A 198 0.78 -2.36 -6.92
CA GLN A 198 0.66 -1.89 -8.31
C GLN A 198 1.66 -2.55 -9.26
N LEU A 199 2.82 -3.00 -8.78
CA LEU A 199 3.79 -3.73 -9.61
C LEU A 199 3.31 -5.15 -9.89
N ILE A 200 2.73 -5.82 -8.90
CA ILE A 200 2.10 -7.14 -9.09
C ILE A 200 0.90 -7.01 -10.03
N LEU A 201 0.08 -5.97 -9.87
CA LEU A 201 -1.04 -5.72 -10.78
C LEU A 201 -0.57 -5.50 -12.22
N ALA A 202 0.53 -4.77 -12.45
CA ALA A 202 1.10 -4.59 -13.79
C ALA A 202 1.51 -5.94 -14.41
N PHE A 203 2.17 -6.82 -13.64
CA PHE A 203 2.49 -8.18 -14.06
C PHE A 203 1.25 -9.00 -14.41
N LEU A 204 0.24 -9.05 -13.52
CA LEU A 204 -0.97 -9.83 -13.74
C LEU A 204 -1.76 -9.38 -14.98
N LEU A 205 -1.79 -8.07 -15.24
CA LEU A 205 -2.43 -7.51 -16.43
C LEU A 205 -1.66 -7.87 -17.71
N ASP A 206 -0.33 -7.82 -17.71
CA ASP A 206 0.46 -8.31 -18.85
C ASP A 206 0.23 -9.82 -19.08
N PHE A 207 0.31 -10.60 -18.01
CA PHE A 207 0.17 -12.05 -18.03
C PHE A 207 -1.22 -12.50 -18.52
N PHE A 208 -2.30 -11.98 -17.95
CA PHE A 208 -3.67 -12.31 -18.37
C PHE A 208 -4.02 -11.74 -19.75
N GLY A 209 -3.45 -10.57 -20.10
CA GLY A 209 -3.58 -10.02 -21.46
C GLY A 209 -2.93 -10.92 -22.51
N ALA A 210 -1.81 -11.57 -22.20
CA ALA A 210 -1.15 -12.54 -23.06
C ALA A 210 -1.93 -13.87 -23.17
N LEU A 211 -2.48 -14.36 -22.06
CA LEU A 211 -3.29 -15.60 -22.05
C LEU A 211 -4.64 -15.46 -22.76
N ARG A 212 -5.16 -14.23 -22.89
CA ARG A 212 -6.50 -13.95 -23.45
C ARG A 212 -7.58 -14.78 -22.78
N LEU A 213 -7.67 -14.63 -21.45
CA LEU A 213 -8.63 -15.39 -20.65
C LEU A 213 -10.07 -15.19 -21.16
N PRO A 214 -10.88 -16.26 -21.28
CA PRO A 214 -12.31 -16.13 -21.60
C PRO A 214 -13.13 -15.62 -20.40
N ALA A 215 -12.52 -15.58 -19.21
CA ALA A 215 -13.14 -15.16 -17.97
C ALA A 215 -13.50 -13.67 -17.98
N LYS A 216 -14.60 -13.32 -17.30
CA LYS A 216 -14.84 -11.93 -16.91
C LYS A 216 -13.81 -11.55 -15.84
N VAL A 217 -12.98 -10.54 -16.09
CA VAL A 217 -12.01 -10.04 -15.09
C VAL A 217 -12.47 -8.69 -14.56
N GLU A 218 -12.50 -8.54 -13.24
CA GLU A 218 -12.81 -7.28 -12.55
C GLU A 218 -11.70 -6.91 -11.57
N LEU A 219 -11.59 -5.61 -11.27
CA LEU A 219 -10.59 -5.04 -10.39
C LEU A 219 -11.27 -4.25 -9.28
N ILE A 220 -10.85 -4.50 -8.05
CA ILE A 220 -11.01 -3.63 -6.89
C ILE A 220 -9.63 -3.04 -6.65
N CYS A 221 -9.49 -1.73 -6.86
CA CYS A 221 -8.23 -1.01 -6.66
C CYS A 221 -8.50 0.30 -5.92
N ILE A 222 -8.18 0.32 -4.62
CA ILE A 222 -8.62 1.39 -3.72
C ILE A 222 -7.46 1.99 -2.92
N ASN A 223 -7.67 3.20 -2.44
CA ASN A 223 -6.77 3.92 -1.53
C ASN A 223 -7.52 4.54 -0.33
N SER A 224 -8.81 4.26 -0.21
CA SER A 224 -9.70 4.77 0.82
C SER A 224 -10.98 3.92 0.83
N VAL A 225 -11.59 3.84 2.01
CA VAL A 225 -12.92 3.31 2.24
C VAL A 225 -13.63 4.32 3.13
N PRO A 226 -14.91 4.64 2.89
CA PRO A 226 -15.65 5.49 3.82
C PRO A 226 -15.60 4.93 5.24
N ASP A 227 -15.63 5.80 6.23
CA ASP A 227 -15.54 5.48 7.67
C ASP A 227 -14.15 4.96 8.13
N VAL A 228 -13.19 4.79 7.22
CA VAL A 228 -11.80 4.46 7.55
C VAL A 228 -10.92 5.71 7.46
N ASP A 229 -10.63 6.31 8.62
CA ASP A 229 -9.85 7.56 8.72
C ASP A 229 -8.45 7.45 8.09
N LYS A 230 -7.69 6.40 8.47
CA LYS A 230 -6.39 6.07 7.88
C LYS A 230 -6.43 4.71 7.20
N PHE A 231 -6.57 4.72 5.88
CA PHE A 231 -6.48 3.52 5.07
C PHE A 231 -5.01 3.08 4.92
N THR A 232 -4.67 1.93 5.50
CA THR A 232 -3.32 1.35 5.52
C THR A 232 -3.24 0.01 4.80
N GLY A 233 -4.36 -0.60 4.41
CA GLY A 233 -4.37 -1.95 3.86
C GLY A 233 -5.78 -2.53 3.72
N LEU A 234 -6.04 -3.36 2.71
CA LEU A 234 -7.27 -4.15 2.60
C LEU A 234 -7.44 -5.08 3.79
N GLY A 235 -6.34 -5.60 4.34
CA GLY A 235 -6.32 -6.43 5.55
C GLY A 235 -6.87 -5.77 6.81
N GLN A 236 -7.01 -4.44 6.84
CA GLN A 236 -7.65 -3.74 7.96
C GLN A 236 -9.18 -3.79 7.91
N LEU A 237 -9.75 -4.13 6.75
CA LEU A 237 -11.17 -4.02 6.50
C LEU A 237 -11.95 -5.16 7.16
N THR A 238 -13.08 -4.80 7.78
CA THR A 238 -14.03 -5.77 8.32
C THR A 238 -14.80 -6.48 7.19
N PRO A 239 -15.44 -7.63 7.47
CA PRO A 239 -16.25 -8.33 6.48
C PRO A 239 -17.31 -7.47 5.77
N ASP A 240 -18.01 -6.60 6.50
CA ASP A 240 -18.99 -5.67 5.94
C ASP A 240 -18.34 -4.61 5.03
N GLN A 241 -17.18 -4.08 5.41
CA GLN A 241 -16.40 -3.16 4.57
C GLN A 241 -15.90 -3.83 3.29
N LEU A 242 -15.51 -5.13 3.33
CA LEU A 242 -15.17 -5.89 2.13
C LEU A 242 -16.36 -6.11 1.20
N ARG A 243 -17.57 -6.30 1.75
CA ARG A 243 -18.79 -6.33 0.91
C ARG A 243 -19.08 -4.97 0.30
N TRP A 244 -18.89 -3.89 1.06
CA TRP A 244 -19.03 -2.55 0.53
C TRP A 244 -18.07 -2.29 -0.63
N THR A 245 -16.78 -2.63 -0.49
CA THR A 245 -15.80 -2.44 -1.56
C THR A 245 -16.14 -3.28 -2.79
N TRP A 246 -16.58 -4.53 -2.61
CA TRP A 246 -17.08 -5.40 -3.68
C TRP A 246 -18.25 -4.81 -4.48
N GLU A 247 -19.21 -4.20 -3.78
CA GLU A 247 -20.43 -3.66 -4.37
C GLU A 247 -20.21 -2.28 -5.01
N ASN A 248 -19.29 -1.47 -4.48
CA ASN A 248 -19.19 -0.05 -4.82
C ASN A 248 -17.93 0.34 -5.61
N THR A 249 -16.87 -0.46 -5.58
CA THR A 249 -15.55 -0.07 -6.16
C THR A 249 -15.09 -0.99 -7.29
N ARG A 250 -15.70 -2.17 -7.42
CA ARG A 250 -15.34 -3.16 -8.42
C ARG A 250 -15.68 -2.70 -9.83
N ALA A 251 -14.70 -2.76 -10.73
CA ALA A 251 -14.83 -2.33 -12.12
C ALA A 251 -14.34 -3.42 -13.09
N PRO A 252 -14.93 -3.52 -14.30
CA PRO A 252 -14.46 -4.46 -15.32
C PRO A 252 -13.09 -4.07 -15.87
N ILE A 253 -12.22 -5.07 -16.04
CA ILE A 253 -10.96 -4.94 -16.77
C ILE A 253 -11.26 -5.16 -18.26
N GLY A 254 -10.67 -4.31 -19.10
CA GLY A 254 -10.78 -4.39 -20.55
C GLY A 254 -9.46 -4.07 -21.25
N ASP A 255 -9.47 -4.03 -22.58
CA ASP A 255 -8.26 -3.92 -23.41
C ASP A 255 -7.30 -2.80 -23.01
N SER A 256 -7.82 -1.64 -22.59
CA SER A 256 -7.00 -0.52 -22.13
C SER A 256 -6.21 -0.81 -20.85
N HIS A 257 -6.73 -1.65 -19.96
CA HIS A 257 -6.05 -2.08 -18.74
C HIS A 257 -4.94 -3.09 -19.06
N TYR A 258 -5.21 -4.06 -19.94
CA TYR A 258 -4.20 -5.01 -20.40
C TYR A 258 -3.09 -4.32 -21.19
N ASP A 259 -3.40 -3.33 -22.03
CA ASP A 259 -2.40 -2.51 -22.71
C ASP A 259 -1.55 -1.68 -21.74
N LEU A 260 -2.16 -1.10 -20.70
CA LEU A 260 -1.43 -0.43 -19.63
C LEU A 260 -0.49 -1.40 -18.91
N GLY A 261 -1.01 -2.55 -18.46
CA GLY A 261 -0.25 -3.59 -17.76
C GLY A 261 0.98 -4.03 -18.56
N ARG A 262 0.79 -4.38 -19.83
CA ARG A 262 1.89 -4.73 -20.75
C ARG A 262 2.97 -3.66 -20.85
N LYS A 263 2.56 -2.39 -21.04
CA LYS A 263 3.51 -1.28 -21.21
C LYS A 263 4.26 -0.97 -19.92
N VAL A 264 3.55 -0.92 -18.79
CA VAL A 264 4.15 -0.66 -17.48
C VAL A 264 5.04 -1.82 -17.07
N TRP A 265 4.60 -3.06 -17.20
CA TRP A 265 5.41 -4.24 -16.87
C TRP A 265 6.69 -4.30 -17.72
N LYS A 266 6.61 -4.01 -19.01
CA LYS A 266 7.80 -3.86 -19.85
C LYS A 266 8.75 -2.76 -19.32
N ALA A 267 8.21 -1.62 -18.91
CA ALA A 267 9.00 -0.51 -18.38
C ALA A 267 9.63 -0.83 -17.01
N VAL A 268 8.92 -1.55 -16.13
CA VAL A 268 9.44 -2.06 -14.85
C VAL A 268 10.64 -2.96 -15.08
N ARG A 269 10.61 -3.80 -16.12
CA ARG A 269 11.68 -4.76 -16.45
C ARG A 269 12.86 -4.17 -17.22
N ALA A 270 12.75 -2.92 -17.67
CA ALA A 270 13.80 -2.27 -18.45
C ALA A 270 15.00 -1.88 -17.57
N ALA A 271 16.21 -2.05 -18.09
CA ALA A 271 17.43 -1.57 -17.43
C ALA A 271 17.53 -0.03 -17.41
N ASN A 272 16.79 0.65 -18.28
CA ASN A 272 16.67 2.11 -18.31
C ASN A 272 15.30 2.54 -17.75
N PRO A 273 15.24 3.31 -16.66
CA PRO A 273 13.98 3.70 -16.02
C PRO A 273 13.22 4.85 -16.73
N ALA A 274 13.69 5.37 -17.87
CA ALA A 274 13.08 6.53 -18.53
C ALA A 274 11.60 6.32 -18.93
N ASP A 275 11.26 5.14 -19.44
CA ASP A 275 9.88 4.81 -19.79
C ASP A 275 9.00 4.70 -18.54
N LEU A 276 9.52 4.08 -17.47
CA LEU A 276 8.83 3.96 -16.19
C LEU A 276 8.56 5.33 -15.57
N ALA A 277 9.54 6.23 -15.65
CA ALA A 277 9.41 7.62 -15.23
C ALA A 277 8.33 8.38 -16.00
N THR A 278 8.09 8.04 -17.27
CA THR A 278 7.00 8.64 -18.04
C THR A 278 5.62 8.23 -17.50
N PHE A 279 5.44 6.97 -17.11
CA PHE A 279 4.20 6.50 -16.46
C PHE A 279 3.99 7.11 -15.07
N ALA A 280 5.07 7.36 -14.32
CA ALA A 280 5.01 7.94 -12.99
C ALA A 280 4.62 9.44 -12.95
N LYS A 281 4.67 10.16 -14.09
CA LYS A 281 4.46 11.63 -14.12
C LYS A 281 3.06 12.06 -13.72
N SER A 282 2.02 11.31 -14.09
CA SER A 282 0.63 11.71 -13.80
C SER A 282 -0.35 10.55 -13.87
N ALA A 283 -1.48 10.69 -13.20
CA ALA A 283 -2.61 9.76 -13.30
C ALA A 283 -3.16 9.65 -14.74
N SER A 284 -2.91 10.63 -15.61
CA SER A 284 -3.30 10.56 -17.02
C SER A 284 -2.45 9.55 -17.81
N ALA A 285 -1.17 9.41 -17.45
CA ALA A 285 -0.27 8.43 -18.07
C ALA A 285 -0.66 6.98 -17.72
N THR A 286 -1.39 6.78 -16.62
CA THR A 286 -1.89 5.49 -16.14
C THR A 286 -3.42 5.47 -16.07
N ARG A 287 -4.11 6.24 -16.93
CA ARG A 287 -5.56 6.50 -16.84
C ARG A 287 -6.47 5.30 -16.49
N PRO A 288 -6.28 4.08 -17.06
CA PRO A 288 -7.06 2.92 -16.65
C PRO A 288 -6.98 2.60 -15.14
N ILE A 289 -5.84 2.88 -14.50
CA ILE A 289 -5.57 2.64 -13.08
C ILE A 289 -4.84 3.87 -12.53
N GLY A 290 -5.58 4.93 -12.24
CA GLY A 290 -5.00 6.24 -11.86
C GLY A 290 -4.13 6.23 -10.60
N LEU A 291 -4.29 5.23 -9.73
CA LEU A 291 -3.46 5.03 -8.52
C LEU A 291 -2.02 4.62 -8.86
N MET A 292 -1.81 3.94 -9.99
CA MET A 292 -0.54 3.37 -10.40
C MET A 292 0.57 4.43 -10.55
N ALA A 293 0.25 5.63 -11.06
CA ALA A 293 1.29 6.66 -11.25
C ALA A 293 2.00 7.05 -9.94
N LYS A 294 1.27 7.14 -8.82
CA LYS A 294 1.87 7.46 -7.51
C LYS A 294 2.72 6.32 -6.99
N ALA A 295 2.25 5.08 -7.14
CA ALA A 295 3.02 3.88 -6.79
C ALA A 295 4.33 3.78 -7.59
N LEU A 296 4.28 4.03 -8.90
CA LEU A 296 5.47 4.05 -9.75
C LEU A 296 6.42 5.19 -9.39
N GLN A 297 5.90 6.36 -9.03
CA GLN A 297 6.73 7.46 -8.53
C GLN A 297 7.45 7.08 -7.23
N ARG A 298 6.76 6.39 -6.31
CA ARG A 298 7.37 5.89 -5.08
C ARG A 298 8.40 4.80 -5.36
N HIS A 299 8.13 3.89 -6.29
CA HIS A 299 9.06 2.86 -6.71
C HIS A 299 10.34 3.46 -7.32
N LEU A 300 10.22 4.47 -8.19
CA LEU A 300 11.37 5.19 -8.74
C LEU A 300 12.16 5.96 -7.67
N ALA A 301 11.53 6.33 -6.55
CA ALA A 301 12.25 6.91 -5.41
C ALA A 301 13.14 5.89 -4.68
N GLU A 302 13.08 4.60 -5.04
CA GLU A 302 14.10 3.62 -4.65
C GLU A 302 15.37 3.72 -5.49
N LEU A 303 15.39 4.43 -6.62
CA LEU A 303 16.65 4.75 -7.29
C LEU A 303 17.50 5.66 -6.37
N PRO A 304 18.84 5.60 -6.48
CA PRO A 304 19.75 6.48 -5.75
C PRO A 304 19.37 7.96 -5.91
N ALA A 305 19.25 8.70 -4.82
CA ALA A 305 18.97 10.12 -4.87
C ALA A 305 20.20 10.88 -5.42
N SER A 306 19.95 11.86 -6.28
CA SER A 306 21.02 12.60 -6.99
C SER A 306 22.02 13.32 -6.09
N HIS A 307 21.70 13.57 -4.82
CA HIS A 307 22.53 14.33 -3.87
C HIS A 307 23.33 13.47 -2.88
N ASN A 308 22.92 12.21 -2.59
CA ASN A 308 23.61 11.36 -1.62
C ASN A 308 23.62 9.85 -1.92
N ASP A 309 23.09 9.41 -3.06
CA ASP A 309 22.94 8.02 -3.51
C ASP A 309 22.01 7.12 -2.68
N LEU A 310 21.33 7.64 -1.65
CA LEU A 310 20.36 6.86 -0.88
C LEU A 310 19.07 6.68 -1.67
N SER A 311 18.45 5.51 -1.57
CA SER A 311 17.01 5.38 -1.86
C SER A 311 16.19 6.20 -0.86
N LEU A 312 14.93 6.50 -1.19
CA LEU A 312 14.01 7.16 -0.27
C LEU A 312 13.82 6.35 1.02
N THR A 313 13.69 5.02 0.94
CA THR A 313 13.59 4.18 2.15
C THR A 313 14.81 4.34 3.05
N GLN A 314 16.02 4.28 2.48
CA GLN A 314 17.28 4.44 3.22
C GLN A 314 17.39 5.85 3.84
N GLN A 315 17.01 6.89 3.09
CA GLN A 315 16.95 8.27 3.58
C GLN A 315 16.01 8.39 4.80
N LEU A 316 14.79 7.87 4.70
CA LEU A 316 13.79 7.94 5.78
C LEU A 316 14.26 7.20 7.04
N ILE A 317 14.97 6.08 6.90
CA ILE A 317 15.57 5.35 8.02
C ILE A 317 16.57 6.24 8.77
N LEU A 318 17.50 6.89 8.05
CA LEU A 318 18.50 7.77 8.67
C LEU A 318 17.86 9.00 9.33
N GLU A 319 16.83 9.58 8.70
CA GLU A 319 16.06 10.70 9.28
C GLU A 319 15.37 10.30 10.58
N ILE A 320 14.77 9.10 10.63
CA ILE A 320 14.16 8.57 11.86
C ILE A 320 15.20 8.47 12.98
N LEU A 321 16.39 7.94 12.68
CA LEU A 321 17.46 7.81 13.68
C LEU A 321 18.04 9.16 14.10
N ALA A 322 18.14 10.12 13.18
CA ALA A 322 18.58 11.48 13.48
C ALA A 322 17.63 12.20 14.44
N GLU A 323 16.32 12.04 14.23
CA GLU A 323 15.28 12.68 15.04
C GLU A 323 15.06 12.00 16.39
N ALA A 324 15.14 10.66 16.43
CA ALA A 324 14.78 9.87 17.59
C ALA A 324 15.96 9.48 18.49
N GLY A 325 17.18 9.53 17.95
CA GLY A 325 18.33 8.86 18.53
C GLY A 325 18.26 7.33 18.33
N PRO A 326 19.03 6.57 19.13
CA PRO A 326 19.06 5.10 19.05
C PRO A 326 17.68 4.47 19.17
N LEU A 327 17.33 3.58 18.23
CA LEU A 327 16.05 2.87 18.20
C LEU A 327 16.23 1.42 17.78
N THR A 328 15.41 0.52 18.32
CA THR A 328 15.34 -0.85 17.81
C THR A 328 14.81 -0.88 16.38
N ALA A 329 15.23 -1.86 15.58
CA ALA A 329 14.82 -1.99 14.19
C ALA A 329 13.28 -2.03 14.03
N ILE A 330 12.55 -2.70 14.94
CA ILE A 330 11.08 -2.71 14.93
C ILE A 330 10.45 -1.35 15.23
N ARG A 331 11.11 -0.52 16.05
CA ARG A 331 10.67 0.86 16.32
C ARG A 331 10.93 1.77 15.14
N VAL A 332 12.04 1.57 14.41
CA VAL A 332 12.29 2.24 13.13
C VAL A 332 11.21 1.86 12.12
N PHE A 333 10.90 0.56 11.95
CA PHE A 333 9.79 0.10 11.11
C PHE A 333 8.46 0.78 11.47
N GLY A 334 8.12 0.80 12.77
CA GLY A 334 6.89 1.41 13.25
C GLY A 334 6.79 2.92 12.93
N ARG A 335 7.89 3.67 13.08
CA ARG A 335 7.92 5.11 12.71
C ARG A 335 7.91 5.31 11.20
N LEU A 336 8.60 4.46 10.45
CA LEU A 336 8.60 4.49 8.99
C LEU A 336 7.16 4.37 8.47
N MET A 337 6.44 3.31 8.86
CA MET A 337 5.11 3.02 8.34
C MET A 337 4.03 3.99 8.83
N ARG A 338 4.15 4.54 10.04
CA ARG A 338 3.12 5.42 10.60
C ARG A 338 3.34 6.89 10.29
N ASP A 339 4.58 7.34 10.28
CA ASP A 339 4.91 8.77 10.43
C ASP A 339 5.69 9.33 9.24
N LYS A 340 6.45 8.51 8.51
CA LYS A 340 7.43 8.99 7.51
C LYS A 340 7.17 8.55 6.08
N GLU A 341 6.78 7.31 5.87
CA GLU A 341 6.58 6.75 4.54
C GLU A 341 5.32 7.34 3.87
N PRO A 342 5.45 8.11 2.78
CA PRO A 342 4.31 8.74 2.12
C PRO A 342 3.35 7.74 1.46
N LEU A 343 3.82 6.55 1.10
CA LEU A 343 3.03 5.50 0.47
C LEU A 343 3.51 4.11 0.96
N PRO A 344 3.05 3.67 2.15
CA PRO A 344 3.53 2.44 2.78
C PRO A 344 3.34 1.22 1.90
N PHE A 345 4.40 0.44 1.67
CA PHE A 345 4.39 -0.70 0.75
C PHE A 345 5.22 -1.91 1.22
N LEU A 346 6.16 -1.70 2.16
CA LEU A 346 7.12 -2.73 2.56
C LEU A 346 6.72 -3.37 3.89
N GLY A 347 6.92 -4.68 3.99
CA GLY A 347 6.82 -5.44 5.23
C GLY A 347 8.08 -5.34 6.10
N ASP A 348 8.02 -5.89 7.30
CA ASP A 348 9.13 -5.93 8.25
C ASP A 348 10.35 -6.70 7.73
N ILE A 349 10.13 -7.86 7.08
CA ILE A 349 11.21 -8.66 6.48
C ILE A 349 11.87 -7.93 5.29
N MET A 350 11.09 -7.14 4.55
CA MET A 350 11.60 -6.30 3.47
C MET A 350 12.45 -5.15 4.01
N LEU A 351 12.06 -4.56 5.16
CA LEU A 351 12.90 -3.58 5.86
C LEU A 351 14.21 -4.22 6.32
N TRP A 352 14.15 -5.42 6.89
CA TRP A 352 15.34 -6.13 7.31
C TRP A 352 16.35 -6.29 6.16
N HIS A 353 15.87 -6.67 4.97
CA HIS A 353 16.71 -6.73 3.78
C HIS A 353 17.35 -5.37 3.44
N VAL A 354 16.61 -4.26 3.53
CA VAL A 354 17.17 -2.90 3.31
C VAL A 354 18.25 -2.56 4.34
N LEU A 355 18.01 -2.85 5.62
CA LEU A 355 18.98 -2.60 6.69
C LEU A 355 20.26 -3.41 6.47
N ALA A 356 20.14 -4.69 6.11
CA ALA A 356 21.29 -5.54 5.81
C ALA A 356 22.09 -5.03 4.59
N ASP A 357 21.41 -4.60 3.52
CA ASP A 357 22.05 -4.01 2.34
C ASP A 357 22.81 -2.71 2.68
N MET A 358 22.24 -1.84 3.53
CA MET A 358 22.91 -0.61 3.99
C MET A 358 24.22 -0.87 4.75
N MET A 359 24.37 -2.07 5.33
CA MET A 359 25.58 -2.50 6.04
C MET A 359 26.61 -3.14 5.12
N THR A 360 26.30 -3.34 3.84
CA THR A 360 27.23 -3.89 2.84
C THR A 360 28.17 -2.80 2.32
N VAL A 361 29.14 -2.43 3.17
CA VAL A 361 30.11 -1.37 2.92
C VAL A 361 31.53 -1.92 2.77
N THR A 362 32.45 -1.07 2.34
CA THR A 362 33.88 -1.39 2.20
C THR A 362 34.48 -1.79 3.55
N ASP A 363 35.35 -2.80 3.57
CA ASP A 363 36.09 -3.20 4.77
C ASP A 363 36.80 -1.99 5.41
N GLY A 364 36.53 -1.79 6.71
CA GLY A 364 37.07 -0.69 7.50
C GLY A 364 36.35 0.66 7.34
N ALA A 365 35.35 0.78 6.46
CA ALA A 365 34.48 1.95 6.42
C ALA A 365 33.45 1.91 7.57
N GLU A 366 33.14 3.09 8.12
CA GLU A 366 32.04 3.22 9.08
C GLU A 366 30.68 3.16 8.32
N PRO A 367 29.77 2.23 8.67
CA PRO A 367 28.46 2.12 8.04
C PRO A 367 27.55 3.31 8.40
N PRO A 368 26.43 3.55 7.68
CA PRO A 368 25.51 4.66 7.96
C PRO A 368 24.86 4.61 9.36
N PHE A 369 24.76 3.43 9.94
CA PHE A 369 24.34 3.23 11.33
C PHE A 369 25.11 2.06 11.94
N SER A 370 25.32 2.10 13.25
CA SER A 370 25.85 0.96 14.00
C SER A 370 24.71 0.11 14.56
N VAL A 371 25.03 -1.16 14.81
CA VAL A 371 24.15 -2.13 15.44
C VAL A 371 24.85 -2.61 16.71
N ASP A 372 24.14 -2.61 17.83
CA ASP A 372 24.71 -2.93 19.14
C ASP A 372 25.03 -4.43 19.31
N ASP A 373 24.01 -5.27 19.46
CA ASP A 373 24.12 -6.69 19.74
C ASP A 373 23.57 -7.50 18.57
N THR A 374 24.49 -7.99 17.75
CA THR A 374 24.15 -8.80 16.58
C THR A 374 23.67 -10.21 16.94
N THR A 375 23.74 -10.62 18.21
CA THR A 375 23.22 -11.91 18.68
C THR A 375 21.70 -11.87 18.91
N LEU A 376 21.12 -10.69 19.10
CA LEU A 376 19.67 -10.53 19.23
C LEU A 376 18.95 -10.80 17.91
N PRO A 377 17.67 -11.23 17.96
CA PRO A 377 16.79 -11.19 16.79
C PRO A 377 16.79 -9.80 16.17
N TRP A 378 16.79 -9.72 14.83
CA TRP A 378 16.91 -8.44 14.12
C TRP A 378 15.93 -7.34 14.58
N PRO A 379 14.65 -7.61 14.94
CA PRO A 379 13.71 -6.57 15.35
C PRO A 379 14.13 -5.85 16.64
N GLU A 380 14.89 -6.53 17.49
CA GLU A 380 15.31 -6.05 18.82
C GLU A 380 16.65 -5.32 18.79
N ARG A 381 17.42 -5.43 17.70
CA ARG A 381 18.73 -4.79 17.56
C ARG A 381 18.59 -3.28 17.53
N THR A 382 19.40 -2.58 18.33
CA THR A 382 19.40 -1.11 18.37
C THR A 382 20.26 -0.56 17.25
N LEU A 383 19.65 0.27 16.41
CA LEU A 383 20.30 1.03 15.36
C LEU A 383 20.67 2.41 15.90
N THR A 384 21.91 2.84 15.69
CA THR A 384 22.38 4.18 16.06
C THR A 384 22.99 4.86 14.85
N LEU A 385 22.51 6.06 14.51
CA LEU A 385 23.07 6.85 13.42
C LEU A 385 24.56 7.15 13.68
N THR A 386 25.42 6.92 12.69
CA THR A 386 26.85 7.24 12.77
C THR A 386 27.15 8.64 12.25
N GLU A 387 28.38 9.11 12.43
CA GLU A 387 28.84 10.35 11.80
C GLU A 387 28.84 10.22 10.27
N THR A 388 29.32 9.09 9.75
CA THR A 388 29.25 8.79 8.31
C THR A 388 27.81 8.80 7.80
N GLY A 389 26.86 8.20 8.51
CA GLY A 389 25.44 8.25 8.16
C GLY A 389 24.88 9.67 8.15
N SER A 390 25.27 10.48 9.13
CA SER A 390 24.85 11.89 9.21
C SER A 390 25.39 12.71 8.03
N GLN A 391 26.65 12.49 7.63
CA GLN A 391 27.26 13.14 6.46
C GLN A 391 26.59 12.74 5.16
N ILE A 392 26.30 11.44 4.98
CA ILE A 392 25.58 10.95 3.80
C ILE A 392 24.18 11.56 3.74
N MET A 393 23.43 11.53 4.83
CA MET A 393 22.07 12.07 4.89
C MET A 393 22.02 13.56 4.51
N ARG A 394 23.04 14.35 4.87
CA ARG A 394 23.15 15.78 4.50
C ARG A 394 23.67 16.02 3.07
N GLY A 395 24.22 14.99 2.42
CA GLY A 395 24.89 15.11 1.12
C GLY A 395 26.34 15.59 1.19
N ASP A 396 26.94 15.63 2.38
CA ASP A 396 28.37 15.95 2.57
C ASP A 396 29.27 14.81 2.05
N LYS A 397 28.73 13.58 1.99
CA LYS A 397 29.38 12.37 1.50
C LYS A 397 28.42 11.56 0.64
N ARG A 398 28.93 10.87 -0.38
CA ARG A 398 28.13 10.00 -1.25
C ARG A 398 28.08 8.57 -0.69
N PHE A 399 26.90 7.97 -0.60
CA PHE A 399 26.79 6.59 -0.09
C PHE A 399 27.57 5.59 -0.98
N PHE A 400 27.62 5.83 -2.29
CA PHE A 400 28.37 4.99 -3.24
C PHE A 400 29.88 4.99 -3.02
N GLU A 401 30.45 5.96 -2.30
CA GLU A 401 31.88 5.91 -1.93
C GLU A 401 32.19 4.68 -1.06
N ILE A 402 31.27 4.32 -0.17
CA ILE A 402 31.46 3.22 0.80
C ILE A 402 30.68 1.96 0.44
N TYR A 403 29.56 2.06 -0.28
CA TYR A 403 28.66 0.94 -0.59
C TYR A 403 29.31 -0.08 -1.53
N ARG A 404 29.14 -1.38 -1.22
CA ARG A 404 29.65 -2.51 -2.00
C ARG A 404 28.58 -3.55 -2.36
N GLY A 405 27.33 -3.32 -1.95
CA GLY A 405 26.22 -4.19 -2.28
C GLY A 405 25.78 -4.08 -3.74
N THR A 406 24.76 -4.85 -4.07
CA THR A 406 24.01 -4.75 -5.32
C THR A 406 22.55 -4.93 -5.00
N ARG A 407 21.74 -3.94 -5.36
CA ARG A 407 20.28 -4.00 -5.24
C ARG A 407 19.62 -3.70 -6.58
N TRP A 408 18.31 -3.80 -6.63
CA TRP A 408 17.55 -3.65 -7.87
C TRP A 408 16.30 -2.81 -7.65
N VAL A 409 15.95 -2.03 -8.67
CA VAL A 409 14.68 -1.31 -8.76
C VAL A 409 14.04 -1.74 -10.08
N GLY A 410 13.21 -2.79 -10.00
CA GLY A 410 12.72 -3.50 -11.19
C GLY A 410 13.89 -4.11 -11.98
N GLY A 411 13.99 -3.76 -13.26
CA GLY A 411 15.08 -4.16 -14.16
C GLY A 411 16.36 -3.35 -14.01
N VAL A 412 16.37 -2.30 -13.19
CA VAL A 412 17.53 -1.42 -13.00
C VAL A 412 18.44 -1.99 -11.91
N LYS A 413 19.67 -2.34 -12.28
CA LYS A 413 20.71 -2.73 -11.33
C LYS A 413 21.31 -1.50 -10.66
N ILE A 414 21.36 -1.51 -9.33
CA ILE A 414 21.95 -0.45 -8.52
C ILE A 414 23.26 -0.94 -7.90
N SER A 415 24.32 -0.20 -8.17
CA SER A 415 25.66 -0.39 -7.63
C SER A 415 26.41 0.95 -7.68
N ALA A 416 27.59 1.03 -7.06
CA ALA A 416 28.47 2.20 -7.11
C ALA A 416 29.11 2.46 -8.50
N ASP A 417 28.42 2.08 -9.58
CA ASP A 417 28.81 2.35 -10.96
C ASP A 417 28.45 3.81 -11.30
N PRO A 418 29.37 4.62 -11.85
CA PRO A 418 29.08 5.99 -12.29
C PRO A 418 27.93 6.11 -13.30
N ALA A 419 27.60 5.04 -14.03
CA ALA A 419 26.48 5.00 -14.97
C ALA A 419 25.14 4.59 -14.32
N CYS A 420 25.12 4.33 -13.01
CA CYS A 420 23.89 4.03 -12.28
C CYS A 420 22.94 5.23 -12.35
N PRO A 421 21.69 5.06 -12.80
CA PRO A 421 20.75 6.18 -12.89
C PRO A 421 20.35 6.69 -11.51
N HIS A 422 20.22 8.00 -11.38
CA HIS A 422 19.73 8.64 -10.17
C HIS A 422 18.31 9.15 -10.33
N TRP A 423 17.64 9.39 -9.21
CA TRP A 423 16.32 10.00 -9.19
C TRP A 423 16.33 11.33 -8.44
N ASP A 424 15.79 12.37 -9.08
CA ASP A 424 15.51 13.64 -8.44
C ASP A 424 14.06 13.63 -7.96
N ILE A 425 13.86 13.45 -6.64
CA ILE A 425 12.54 13.39 -6.01
C ILE A 425 11.74 14.67 -6.24
N ALA A 426 12.39 15.84 -6.19
CA ALA A 426 11.72 17.13 -6.32
C ALA A 426 11.24 17.37 -7.76
N ARG A 427 12.06 17.04 -8.74
CA ARG A 427 11.74 17.20 -10.17
C ARG A 427 10.96 16.03 -10.75
N LYS A 428 10.96 14.87 -10.08
CA LYS A 428 10.37 13.60 -10.54
C LYS A 428 10.93 13.14 -11.89
N VAL A 429 12.26 13.17 -12.00
CA VAL A 429 12.97 12.79 -13.23
C VAL A 429 14.17 11.91 -12.91
N VAL A 430 14.51 11.04 -13.86
CA VAL A 430 15.78 10.32 -13.88
C VAL A 430 16.89 11.31 -14.27
N VAL A 431 18.02 11.27 -13.57
CA VAL A 431 19.19 12.13 -13.79
C VAL A 431 20.40 11.28 -14.15
#